data_AF-A0A2D0NCJ9-F1
#
_entry.id   AF-A0A2D0NCJ9-F1
#
_cell.length_a   1.000
_cell.length_b   1.000
_cell.length_c   1.000
_cell.angle_alpha   90.00
_cell.angle_beta   90.00
_cell.angle_gamma   90.00
#
_symmetry.space_group_name_H-M   'P 1'
#
loop_
_entity.id
_entity.type
_entity.pdbx_description
1 polymer ?
#
loop_
_entity_poly.entity_id
_entity_poly.type
_entity_poly.pdbx_seq_one_letter_code
_entity_poly.pdbx_strand_id
1 'polypeptide(L)'
;MITYAEFWTFSICLLGAVQCFLLSSYFLVLKKGNYRAHRIFAVLMLLIGLRLLKSGHYLFIGEEMPRWWMNVGFAAHLAVGPTVLLYLKTYFGHKIRPKRYLLELFPAGLLLLSAPWLDTANFWYVGGYSLLLCYTLIYQALSIRLWWLEKAKEPGKVSSRWISSILFGTGIFFLAYFANYILRVIPYEAAPVLYSMAVLPISLYAWRSYPELVRSPGRDPARYENLNLDDQQMADIRDRILKLLENETLYLDPDLDLGKLAASASVPSHLLSMTFNRYMGTNFPRLINGYRVQEACRLLHDPDKAHYTIAAIAFEAGFNSLSVFNQHFKKETGVTPSVYRKDR
;
A
#
# COMPACT_ATOMS: atom_id res chain seq x y z
N MET A 1 -23.38 27.62 -27.00
CA MET A 1 -23.79 26.26 -27.42
C MET A 1 -22.54 25.41 -27.44
N ILE A 2 -22.54 24.28 -26.72
CA ILE A 2 -21.42 23.33 -26.72
C ILE A 2 -21.36 22.67 -28.09
N THR A 3 -20.18 22.57 -28.69
CA THR A 3 -20.02 21.87 -29.98
C THR A 3 -20.16 20.36 -29.78
N TYR A 4 -20.54 19.62 -30.83
CA TYR A 4 -20.58 18.15 -30.75
C TYR A 4 -19.23 17.54 -30.32
N ALA A 5 -18.10 18.15 -30.72
CA ALA A 5 -16.77 17.71 -30.35
C ALA A 5 -16.48 17.89 -28.84
N GLU A 6 -16.85 19.04 -28.27
CA GLU A 6 -16.71 19.32 -26.83
C GLU A 6 -17.56 18.36 -25.99
N PHE A 7 -18.80 18.09 -26.42
CA PHE A 7 -19.70 17.14 -25.76
C PHE A 7 -19.09 15.73 -25.67
N TRP A 8 -18.56 15.22 -26.79
CA TRP A 8 -17.95 13.89 -26.81
C TRP A 8 -16.65 13.82 -26.00
N THR A 9 -15.80 14.86 -26.11
CA THR A 9 -14.55 14.98 -25.34
C THR A 9 -14.85 14.91 -23.84
N PHE A 10 -15.84 15.67 -23.37
CA PHE A 10 -16.28 15.61 -21.98
C PHE A 10 -16.80 14.24 -21.58
N SER A 11 -17.68 13.67 -22.39
CA SER A 11 -18.32 12.38 -22.10
C SER A 11 -17.26 11.29 -21.91
N ILE A 12 -16.24 11.26 -22.77
CA ILE A 12 -15.10 10.34 -22.64
C ILE A 12 -14.30 10.59 -21.36
N CYS A 13 -14.04 11.86 -21.02
CA CYS A 13 -13.34 12.22 -19.78
C CYS A 13 -14.11 11.79 -18.53
N LEU A 14 -15.43 12.01 -18.54
CA LEU A 14 -16.31 11.64 -17.44
C LEU A 14 -16.35 10.12 -17.27
N LEU A 15 -16.48 9.36 -18.36
CA LEU A 15 -16.41 7.90 -18.32
C LEU A 15 -15.07 7.41 -17.74
N GLY A 16 -13.95 8.00 -18.17
CA GLY A 16 -12.63 7.70 -17.61
C GLY A 16 -12.53 7.98 -16.11
N ALA A 17 -13.04 9.14 -15.67
CA ALA A 17 -13.08 9.50 -14.26
C ALA A 17 -13.94 8.52 -13.44
N VAL A 18 -15.15 8.20 -13.91
CA VAL A 18 -16.04 7.22 -13.27
C VAL A 18 -15.36 5.86 -13.17
N GLN A 19 -14.69 5.39 -14.22
CA GLN A 19 -13.96 4.13 -14.20
C GLN A 19 -12.86 4.12 -13.15
N CYS A 20 -12.12 5.22 -13.01
CA CYS A 20 -11.12 5.39 -11.95
C CYS A 20 -11.75 5.32 -10.54
N PHE A 21 -12.90 5.96 -10.32
CA PHE A 21 -13.60 5.92 -9.04
C PHE A 21 -14.13 4.51 -8.71
N LEU A 22 -14.66 3.79 -9.70
CA LEU A 22 -15.12 2.40 -9.53
C LEU A 22 -13.96 1.47 -9.15
N LEU A 23 -12.84 1.54 -9.88
CA LEU A 23 -11.64 0.78 -9.55
C LEU A 23 -11.09 1.14 -8.17
N SER A 24 -11.02 2.43 -7.85
CA SER A 24 -10.57 2.90 -6.54
C SER A 24 -11.41 2.30 -5.42
N SER A 25 -12.73 2.44 -5.52
CA SER A 25 -13.68 1.93 -4.53
C SER A 25 -13.57 0.41 -4.36
N TYR A 26 -13.47 -0.33 -5.47
CA TYR A 26 -13.30 -1.78 -5.45
C TYR A 26 -12.00 -2.22 -4.74
N PHE A 27 -10.87 -1.62 -5.09
CA PHE A 27 -9.57 -1.98 -4.50
C PHE A 27 -9.41 -1.49 -3.04
N LEU A 28 -10.17 -0.48 -2.61
CA LEU A 28 -10.22 -0.09 -1.19
C LEU A 28 -10.88 -1.15 -0.31
N VAL A 29 -11.94 -1.80 -0.80
CA VAL A 29 -12.69 -2.81 -0.03
C VAL A 29 -12.10 -4.23 -0.18
N LEU A 30 -11.23 -4.45 -1.15
CA LEU A 30 -10.66 -5.76 -1.45
C LEU A 30 -9.68 -6.24 -0.34
N LYS A 31 -10.14 -7.21 0.46
CA LYS A 31 -9.37 -7.77 1.60
C LYS A 31 -8.44 -8.93 1.23
N LYS A 32 -8.70 -9.65 0.14
CA LYS A 32 -7.87 -10.77 -0.31
C LYS A 32 -6.59 -10.25 -0.98
N GLY A 33 -5.49 -11.01 -0.95
CA GLY A 33 -4.22 -10.64 -1.58
C GLY A 33 -3.41 -9.58 -0.81
N ASN A 34 -2.59 -8.81 -1.53
CA ASN A 34 -1.75 -7.77 -0.94
C ASN A 34 -2.57 -6.48 -0.72
N TYR A 35 -3.34 -6.45 0.39
CA TYR A 35 -4.22 -5.32 0.71
C TYR A 35 -3.51 -3.96 0.76
N ARG A 36 -2.21 -3.92 1.07
CA ARG A 36 -1.42 -2.68 1.05
C ARG A 36 -1.25 -2.19 -0.38
N ALA A 37 -0.85 -3.07 -1.29
CA ALA A 37 -0.75 -2.75 -2.72
C ALA A 37 -2.11 -2.34 -3.28
N HIS A 38 -3.20 -3.01 -2.89
CA HIS A 38 -4.56 -2.66 -3.30
C HIS A 38 -4.94 -1.24 -2.87
N ARG A 39 -4.69 -0.87 -1.61
CA ARG A 39 -4.96 0.50 -1.12
C ARG A 39 -4.15 1.55 -1.87
N ILE A 40 -2.88 1.29 -2.17
CA ILE A 40 -2.04 2.22 -2.92
C ILE A 40 -2.53 2.33 -4.38
N PHE A 41 -2.92 1.22 -5.00
CA PHE A 41 -3.51 1.23 -6.34
C PHE A 41 -4.83 1.99 -6.37
N ALA A 42 -5.66 1.85 -5.34
CA ALA A 42 -6.88 2.62 -5.23
C ALA A 42 -6.62 4.13 -5.12
N VAL A 43 -5.60 4.53 -4.35
CA VAL A 43 -5.15 5.93 -4.28
C VAL A 43 -4.65 6.38 -5.66
N LEU A 44 -3.86 5.57 -6.37
CA LEU A 44 -3.41 5.88 -7.73
C LEU A 44 -4.59 6.14 -8.68
N MET A 45 -5.61 5.26 -8.67
CA MET A 45 -6.80 5.44 -9.50
C MET A 45 -7.58 6.69 -9.09
N LEU A 46 -7.69 6.99 -7.80
CA LEU A 46 -8.35 8.20 -7.31
C LEU A 46 -7.65 9.48 -7.80
N LEU A 47 -6.31 9.51 -7.74
CA LEU A 47 -5.50 10.65 -8.23
C LEU A 47 -5.68 10.87 -9.74
N ILE A 48 -5.69 9.78 -10.51
CA ILE A 48 -5.96 9.85 -11.96
C ILE A 48 -7.40 10.32 -12.23
N GLY A 49 -8.38 9.81 -11.48
CA GLY A 49 -9.78 10.22 -11.58
C GLY A 49 -9.98 11.70 -11.27
N LEU A 50 -9.36 12.21 -10.21
CA LEU A 50 -9.39 13.65 -9.86
C LEU A 50 -8.79 14.52 -10.96
N ARG A 51 -7.68 14.09 -11.57
CA ARG A 51 -7.07 14.79 -12.70
C ARG A 51 -7.99 14.83 -13.92
N LEU A 52 -8.63 13.71 -14.25
CA LEU A 52 -9.60 13.61 -15.35
C LEU A 52 -10.83 14.47 -15.10
N LEU A 53 -11.37 14.45 -13.88
CA LEU A 53 -12.50 15.28 -13.48
C LEU A 53 -12.17 16.77 -13.59
N LYS A 54 -10.97 17.18 -13.13
CA LYS A 54 -10.48 18.55 -13.30
C LYS A 54 -10.38 18.93 -14.78
N SER A 55 -9.79 18.07 -15.61
CA SER A 55 -9.68 18.31 -17.05
C SER A 55 -11.05 18.48 -17.69
N GLY A 56 -11.96 17.54 -17.42
CA GLY A 56 -13.31 17.56 -17.97
C GLY A 56 -14.05 18.83 -17.58
N HIS A 57 -13.97 19.24 -16.30
CA HIS A 57 -14.60 20.48 -15.85
C HIS A 57 -14.00 21.72 -16.54
N TYR A 58 -12.67 21.76 -16.75
CA TYR A 58 -12.00 22.87 -17.44
C TYR A 58 -12.50 23.04 -18.89
N LEU A 59 -12.91 21.96 -19.57
CA LEU A 59 -13.47 22.05 -20.92
C LEU A 59 -14.82 22.79 -20.98
N PHE A 60 -15.54 22.91 -19.87
CA PHE A 60 -16.84 23.62 -19.82
C PHE A 60 -16.68 25.06 -19.40
N ILE A 61 -15.88 25.29 -18.37
CA ILE A 61 -15.78 26.59 -17.70
C ILE A 61 -14.56 27.40 -18.19
N GLY A 62 -13.61 26.75 -18.88
CA GLY A 62 -12.40 27.38 -19.38
C GLY A 62 -11.63 28.12 -18.29
N GLU A 63 -11.27 29.37 -18.60
CA GLU A 63 -10.49 30.25 -17.72
C GLU A 63 -11.27 30.71 -16.48
N GLU A 64 -12.59 30.55 -16.43
CA GLU A 64 -13.40 30.85 -15.24
C GLU A 64 -13.20 29.82 -14.10
N MET A 65 -12.45 28.74 -14.35
CA MET A 65 -12.13 27.74 -13.35
C MET A 65 -11.48 28.36 -12.10
N PRO A 66 -12.01 28.10 -10.89
CA PRO A 66 -11.37 28.53 -9.67
C PRO A 66 -9.94 28.01 -9.55
N ARG A 67 -8.98 28.90 -9.23
CA ARG A 67 -7.54 28.56 -9.15
C ARG A 67 -7.26 27.38 -8.23
N TRP A 68 -7.93 27.32 -7.08
CA TRP A 68 -7.77 26.21 -6.14
C TRP A 68 -8.14 24.87 -6.78
N TRP A 69 -9.23 24.80 -7.55
CA TRP A 69 -9.68 23.56 -8.20
C TRP A 69 -8.75 23.14 -9.32
N MET A 70 -8.26 24.11 -10.09
CA MET A 70 -7.24 23.88 -11.11
C MET A 70 -5.97 23.25 -10.51
N ASN A 71 -5.49 23.80 -9.39
CA ASN A 71 -4.28 23.36 -8.71
C ASN A 71 -4.45 22.02 -7.98
N VAL A 72 -5.65 21.69 -7.48
CA VAL A 72 -5.96 20.34 -6.97
C VAL A 72 -5.71 19.28 -8.03
N GLY A 73 -6.15 19.51 -9.26
CA GLY A 73 -5.89 18.57 -10.36
C GLY A 73 -4.40 18.44 -10.72
N PHE A 74 -3.63 19.52 -10.61
CA PHE A 74 -2.18 19.47 -10.84
C PHE A 74 -1.42 18.77 -9.71
N ALA A 75 -1.84 18.95 -8.46
CA ALA A 75 -1.26 18.23 -7.34
C ALA A 75 -1.57 16.74 -7.38
N ALA A 76 -2.80 16.38 -7.78
CA ALA A 76 -3.16 14.99 -8.02
C ALA A 76 -2.24 14.37 -9.08
N HIS A 77 -1.98 15.08 -10.17
CA HIS A 77 -1.06 14.63 -11.21
C HIS A 77 0.39 14.49 -10.71
N LEU A 78 0.88 15.45 -9.92
CA LEU A 78 2.21 15.38 -9.32
C LEU A 78 2.36 14.14 -8.42
N ALA A 79 1.33 13.82 -7.63
CA ALA A 79 1.31 12.65 -6.74
C ALA A 79 1.24 11.29 -7.46
N VAL A 80 0.84 11.24 -8.74
CA VAL A 80 0.76 9.98 -9.51
C VAL A 80 2.11 9.27 -9.56
N GLY A 81 3.19 9.98 -9.90
CA GLY A 81 4.54 9.40 -10.06
C GLY A 81 5.04 8.65 -8.82
N PRO A 82 5.15 9.30 -7.64
CA PRO A 82 5.53 8.66 -6.39
C PRO A 82 4.62 7.50 -6.00
N THR A 83 3.32 7.61 -6.29
CA THR A 83 2.34 6.58 -5.96
C THR A 83 2.52 5.32 -6.82
N VAL A 84 2.88 5.46 -8.10
CA VAL A 84 3.26 4.33 -8.97
C VAL A 84 4.50 3.63 -8.42
N LEU A 85 5.54 4.39 -8.07
CA LEU A 85 6.77 3.81 -7.52
C LEU A 85 6.50 3.07 -6.19
N LEU A 86 5.69 3.66 -5.31
CA LEU A 86 5.29 3.02 -4.05
C LEU A 86 4.49 1.75 -4.30
N TYR A 87 3.57 1.78 -5.27
CA TYR A 87 2.78 0.62 -5.65
C TYR A 87 3.69 -0.52 -6.10
N LEU A 88 4.63 -0.28 -7.01
CA LEU A 88 5.60 -1.29 -7.46
C LEU A 88 6.45 -1.83 -6.31
N LYS A 89 7.02 -0.96 -5.46
CA LYS A 89 7.79 -1.39 -4.27
C LYS A 89 6.96 -2.34 -3.38
N THR A 90 5.70 -1.99 -3.14
CA THR A 90 4.79 -2.80 -2.31
C THR A 90 4.40 -4.10 -3.00
N TYR A 91 4.17 -4.07 -4.32
CA TYR A 91 3.85 -5.22 -5.14
C TYR A 91 4.99 -6.25 -5.12
N PHE A 92 6.23 -5.79 -5.27
CA PHE A 92 7.44 -6.61 -5.22
C PHE A 92 7.89 -6.98 -3.79
N GLY A 93 7.16 -6.59 -2.75
CA GLY A 93 7.46 -6.97 -1.36
C GLY A 93 8.62 -6.21 -0.72
N HIS A 94 9.05 -5.08 -1.28
CA HIS A 94 10.06 -4.23 -0.66
C HIS A 94 9.56 -3.64 0.67
N LYS A 95 10.48 -3.50 1.65
CA LYS A 95 10.17 -2.84 2.93
C LYS A 95 9.84 -1.36 2.70
N ILE A 96 8.61 -0.95 3.00
CA ILE A 96 8.17 0.44 2.93
C ILE A 96 8.57 1.19 4.21
N ARG A 97 9.20 2.35 4.06
CA ARG A 97 9.49 3.28 5.16
C ARG A 97 8.54 4.48 5.08
N PRO A 98 7.52 4.60 5.95
CA PRO A 98 6.48 5.62 5.83
C PRO A 98 7.00 7.05 5.75
N LYS A 99 8.02 7.41 6.56
CA LYS A 99 8.63 8.74 6.57
C LYS A 99 9.19 9.16 5.20
N ARG A 100 9.85 8.23 4.50
CA ARG A 100 10.42 8.50 3.16
C ARG A 100 9.32 8.74 2.14
N TYR A 101 8.21 8.00 2.22
CA TYR A 101 7.10 8.19 1.29
C TYR A 101 6.37 9.52 1.52
N LEU A 102 6.23 9.96 2.77
CA LEU A 102 5.70 11.30 3.07
C LEU A 102 6.57 12.40 2.45
N LEU A 103 7.91 12.23 2.47
CA LEU A 103 8.82 13.14 1.78
C LEU A 103 8.66 13.08 0.25
N GLU A 104 8.46 11.88 -0.31
CA GLU A 104 8.20 11.74 -1.75
C GLU A 104 6.87 12.40 -2.13
N LEU A 105 5.82 12.38 -1.30
CA LEU A 105 4.55 13.08 -1.57
C LEU A 105 4.55 14.56 -1.18
N PHE A 106 5.57 15.04 -0.46
CA PHE A 106 5.64 16.41 0.03
C PHE A 106 5.44 17.47 -1.06
N PRO A 107 6.03 17.36 -2.28
CA PRO A 107 5.80 18.34 -3.34
C PRO A 107 4.33 18.47 -3.75
N ALA A 108 3.58 17.35 -3.80
CA ALA A 108 2.15 17.39 -4.10
C ALA A 108 1.34 18.02 -2.96
N GLY A 109 1.69 17.71 -1.71
CA GLY A 109 1.08 18.35 -0.54
C GLY A 109 1.35 19.85 -0.48
N LEU A 110 2.59 20.27 -0.75
CA LEU A 110 2.97 21.68 -0.82
C LEU A 110 2.20 22.42 -1.91
N LEU A 111 2.04 21.81 -3.10
CA LEU A 111 1.26 22.38 -4.19
C LEU A 111 -0.23 22.54 -3.85
N LEU A 112 -0.81 21.58 -3.11
CA LEU A 112 -2.18 21.71 -2.59
C LEU A 112 -2.31 22.84 -1.59
N LEU A 113 -1.36 22.96 -0.67
CA LEU A 113 -1.39 24.02 0.33
C LEU A 113 -1.21 25.39 -0.32
N SER A 114 -0.38 25.52 -1.35
CA SER A 114 -0.18 26.78 -2.06
C SER A 114 -1.24 27.07 -3.15
N ALA A 115 -2.19 26.17 -3.38
CA ALA A 115 -3.17 26.24 -4.46
C ALA A 115 -3.92 27.59 -4.62
N PRO A 116 -4.28 28.34 -3.56
CA PRO A 116 -4.92 29.65 -3.72
C PRO A 116 -4.04 30.73 -4.37
N TRP A 117 -2.71 30.61 -4.22
CA TRP A 117 -1.75 31.63 -4.64
C TRP A 117 -1.06 31.34 -5.98
N LEU A 118 -1.27 30.14 -6.55
CA LEU A 118 -0.65 29.76 -7.82
C LEU A 118 -1.59 30.08 -8.98
N ASP A 119 -1.14 30.99 -9.84
CA ASP A 119 -1.82 31.33 -11.10
C ASP A 119 -1.07 30.82 -12.33
N THR A 120 -1.73 30.85 -13.48
CA THR A 120 -1.19 30.35 -14.74
C THR A 120 0.00 31.17 -15.24
N ALA A 121 -0.11 32.51 -15.19
CA ALA A 121 0.87 33.43 -15.75
C ALA A 121 2.19 33.44 -14.98
N ASN A 122 2.14 33.52 -13.65
CA ASN A 122 3.31 33.76 -12.80
C ASN A 122 4.00 32.47 -12.33
N PHE A 123 3.27 31.36 -12.27
CA PHE A 123 3.82 30.09 -11.80
C PHE A 123 3.85 29.03 -12.91
N TRP A 124 2.70 28.69 -13.49
CA TRP A 124 2.62 27.54 -14.39
C TRP A 124 3.39 27.75 -15.70
N TYR A 125 3.20 28.89 -16.38
CA TYR A 125 3.92 29.22 -17.62
C TYR A 125 5.39 29.59 -17.42
N VAL A 126 5.75 30.11 -16.23
CA VAL A 126 7.15 30.46 -15.92
C VAL A 126 8.00 29.20 -15.64
N GLY A 127 7.39 28.16 -15.06
CA GLY A 127 8.15 26.91 -14.81
C GLY A 127 7.39 25.79 -14.11
N GLY A 128 6.20 26.04 -13.56
CA GLY A 128 5.41 25.03 -12.86
C GLY A 128 5.07 23.82 -13.73
N TYR A 129 4.74 24.05 -15.01
CA TYR A 129 4.47 22.95 -15.94
C TYR A 129 5.71 22.10 -16.24
N SER A 130 6.87 22.74 -16.36
CA SER A 130 8.17 22.07 -16.56
C SER A 130 8.56 21.26 -15.32
N LEU A 131 8.38 21.83 -14.12
CA LEU A 131 8.64 21.16 -12.85
C LEU A 131 7.79 19.89 -12.71
N LEU A 132 6.49 19.99 -13.00
CA LEU A 132 5.56 18.87 -12.93
C LEU A 132 5.95 17.77 -13.93
N LEU A 133 6.34 18.13 -15.15
CA LEU A 133 6.83 17.17 -16.15
C LEU A 133 8.13 16.49 -15.71
N CYS A 134 9.15 17.24 -15.30
CA CYS A 134 10.42 16.68 -14.86
C CYS A 134 10.23 15.73 -13.66
N TYR A 135 9.43 16.16 -12.68
CA TYR A 135 9.13 15.37 -11.50
C TYR A 135 8.48 14.04 -11.86
N THR A 136 7.44 14.07 -12.70
CA THR A 136 6.74 12.85 -13.12
C THR A 136 7.61 11.91 -13.95
N LEU A 137 8.46 12.44 -14.85
CA LEU A 137 9.42 11.66 -15.63
C LEU A 137 10.47 10.98 -14.75
N ILE A 138 10.97 11.64 -13.71
CA ILE A 138 11.90 11.03 -12.75
C ILE A 138 11.26 9.80 -12.10
N TYR A 139 10.04 9.92 -11.60
CA TYR A 139 9.35 8.78 -10.96
C TYR A 139 8.97 7.69 -11.94
N GLN A 140 8.64 8.03 -13.18
CA GLN A 140 8.42 7.05 -14.25
C GLN A 140 9.70 6.26 -14.53
N ALA A 141 10.84 6.95 -14.69
CA ALA A 141 12.14 6.31 -14.92
C ALA A 141 12.55 5.41 -13.75
N LEU A 142 12.37 5.87 -12.50
CA LEU A 142 12.61 5.07 -11.30
C LEU A 142 11.72 3.82 -11.25
N SER A 143 10.45 3.95 -11.65
CA SER A 143 9.50 2.84 -11.68
C SER A 143 9.84 1.81 -12.76
N ILE A 144 10.23 2.26 -13.96
CA ILE A 144 10.72 1.40 -15.04
C ILE A 144 12.02 0.69 -14.62
N ARG A 145 12.97 1.42 -14.02
CA ARG A 145 14.22 0.85 -13.51
C ARG A 145 13.93 -0.25 -12.47
N LEU A 146 13.05 0.01 -11.51
CA LEU A 146 12.67 -0.98 -10.50
C LEU A 146 12.04 -2.22 -11.14
N TRP A 147 11.10 -2.03 -12.07
CA TRP A 147 10.49 -3.14 -12.79
C TRP A 147 11.52 -3.98 -13.57
N TRP A 148 12.46 -3.33 -14.25
CA TRP A 148 13.53 -4.02 -15.00
C TRP A 148 14.44 -4.83 -14.08
N LEU A 149 14.87 -4.26 -12.95
CA LEU A 149 15.71 -4.94 -11.96
C LEU A 149 15.00 -6.15 -11.33
N GLU A 150 13.72 -6.02 -10.97
CA GLU A 150 12.97 -7.14 -10.39
C GLU A 150 12.66 -8.24 -11.41
N LYS A 151 12.37 -7.86 -12.66
CA LYS A 151 12.19 -8.81 -13.76
C LYS A 151 13.47 -9.60 -14.06
N ALA A 152 14.63 -8.98 -13.95
CA ALA A 152 15.93 -9.63 -14.16
C ALA A 152 16.27 -10.64 -13.05
N LYS A 153 15.83 -10.41 -11.80
CA LYS A 153 16.09 -11.31 -10.66
C LYS A 153 15.28 -12.60 -10.73
N GLU A 154 13.98 -12.51 -11.04
CA GLU A 154 13.07 -13.66 -11.05
C GLU A 154 12.23 -13.70 -12.36
N PRO A 155 12.85 -14.06 -13.49
CA PRO A 155 12.13 -14.15 -14.77
C PRO A 155 10.98 -15.16 -14.69
N GLY A 156 9.75 -14.70 -14.91
CA GLY A 156 8.54 -15.54 -14.98
C GLY A 156 7.62 -15.55 -13.75
N LYS A 157 8.04 -15.01 -12.60
CA LYS A 157 7.25 -15.03 -11.34
C LYS A 157 6.31 -13.82 -11.18
N VAL A 158 6.53 -12.78 -11.97
CA VAL A 158 5.81 -11.51 -11.91
C VAL A 158 4.87 -11.46 -13.12
N SER A 159 3.61 -11.07 -12.91
CA SER A 159 2.72 -10.70 -14.03
C SER A 159 3.31 -9.47 -14.74
N SER A 160 4.24 -9.73 -15.66
CA SER A 160 4.98 -8.69 -16.39
C SER A 160 4.02 -7.77 -17.11
N ARG A 161 2.87 -8.30 -17.54
CA ARG A 161 1.84 -7.59 -18.28
C ARG A 161 1.07 -6.61 -17.38
N TRP A 162 0.77 -6.96 -16.12
CA TRP A 162 0.08 -6.06 -15.18
C TRP A 162 0.90 -4.81 -14.92
N ILE A 163 2.15 -4.99 -14.50
CA ILE A 163 3.02 -3.85 -14.20
C ILE A 163 3.30 -3.04 -15.47
N SER A 164 3.48 -3.71 -16.62
CA SER A 164 3.65 -3.02 -17.91
C SER A 164 2.42 -2.19 -18.26
N SER A 165 1.20 -2.65 -17.98
CA SER A 165 -0.02 -1.86 -18.26
C SER A 165 -0.09 -0.58 -17.43
N ILE A 166 0.29 -0.64 -16.15
CA ILE A 166 0.36 0.56 -15.29
C ILE A 166 1.41 1.52 -15.84
N LEU A 167 2.63 1.04 -16.08
CA LEU A 167 3.74 1.86 -16.56
C LEU A 167 3.47 2.47 -17.95
N PHE A 168 2.84 1.70 -18.84
CA PHE A 168 2.46 2.16 -20.16
C PHE A 168 1.36 3.20 -20.09
N GLY A 169 0.31 2.96 -19.30
CA GLY A 169 -0.76 3.95 -19.16
C GLY A 169 -0.31 5.24 -18.48
N THR A 170 0.52 5.18 -17.44
CA THR A 170 1.11 6.41 -16.86
C THR A 170 2.12 7.06 -17.81
N GLY A 171 2.80 6.28 -18.65
CA GLY A 171 3.64 6.78 -19.74
C GLY A 171 2.85 7.59 -20.77
N ILE A 172 1.65 7.13 -21.18
CA ILE A 172 0.75 7.89 -22.06
C ILE A 172 0.40 9.25 -21.44
N PHE A 173 0.22 9.29 -20.12
CA PHE A 173 -0.11 10.54 -19.43
C PHE A 173 0.98 11.59 -19.64
N PHE A 174 2.23 11.21 -19.41
CA PHE A 174 3.38 12.10 -19.55
C PHE A 174 3.68 12.42 -21.00
N LEU A 175 3.53 11.44 -21.91
CA LEU A 175 3.74 11.68 -23.33
C LEU A 175 2.74 12.68 -23.90
N ALA A 176 1.45 12.57 -23.57
CA ALA A 176 0.48 13.55 -24.04
C ALA A 176 0.71 14.92 -23.36
N TYR A 177 1.08 14.94 -22.08
CA TYR A 177 1.43 16.20 -21.43
C TYR A 177 2.64 16.87 -22.10
N PHE A 178 3.70 16.12 -22.39
CA PHE A 178 4.88 16.58 -23.11
C PHE A 178 4.54 17.07 -24.52
N ALA A 179 3.76 16.30 -25.27
CA ALA A 179 3.34 16.63 -26.63
C ALA A 179 2.46 17.90 -26.67
N ASN A 180 1.62 18.12 -25.65
CA ASN A 180 0.83 19.34 -25.52
C ASN A 180 1.71 20.54 -25.11
N TYR A 181 2.48 20.42 -24.03
CA TYR A 181 3.15 21.56 -23.41
C TYR A 181 4.45 21.96 -24.12
N ILE A 182 5.32 20.99 -24.42
CA ILE A 182 6.65 21.24 -25.01
C ILE A 182 6.56 21.29 -26.53
N LEU A 183 5.98 20.26 -27.14
CA LEU A 183 5.94 20.16 -28.61
C LEU A 183 4.82 21.00 -29.24
N ARG A 184 3.76 21.32 -28.48
CA ARG A 184 2.57 22.05 -28.95
C ARG A 184 1.89 21.40 -30.16
N VAL A 185 2.02 20.08 -30.30
CA VAL A 185 1.49 19.32 -31.45
C VAL A 185 0.08 18.77 -31.20
N ILE A 186 -0.35 18.67 -29.94
CA ILE A 186 -1.71 18.26 -29.60
C ILE A 186 -2.42 19.34 -28.78
N PRO A 187 -3.71 19.61 -29.05
CA PRO A 187 -4.49 20.56 -28.27
C PRO A 187 -4.71 20.03 -26.85
N TYR A 188 -4.95 20.94 -25.90
CA TYR A 188 -5.16 20.58 -24.49
C TYR A 188 -6.30 19.57 -24.33
N GLU A 189 -7.37 19.71 -25.12
CA GLU A 189 -8.58 18.88 -25.06
C GLU A 189 -8.33 17.42 -25.45
N ALA A 190 -7.33 17.17 -26.29
CA ALA A 190 -6.98 15.82 -26.73
C ALA A 190 -6.29 15.00 -25.62
N ALA A 191 -5.52 15.65 -24.73
CA ALA A 191 -4.77 14.93 -23.70
C ALA A 191 -5.66 14.18 -22.68
N PRO A 192 -6.73 14.79 -22.12
CA PRO A 192 -7.71 14.10 -21.27
C PRO A 192 -8.42 12.92 -21.93
N VAL A 193 -8.66 12.99 -23.24
CA VAL A 193 -9.24 11.88 -24.02
C VAL A 193 -8.25 10.71 -24.06
N LEU A 194 -6.98 10.98 -24.40
CA LEU A 194 -5.92 9.96 -24.41
C LEU A 194 -5.74 9.31 -23.03
N TYR A 195 -5.82 10.10 -21.96
CA TYR A 195 -5.76 9.61 -20.58
C TYR A 195 -6.91 8.66 -20.27
N SER A 196 -8.13 9.04 -20.65
CA SER A 196 -9.33 8.23 -20.44
C SER A 196 -9.27 6.91 -21.22
N MET A 197 -8.78 6.97 -22.46
CA MET A 197 -8.53 5.79 -23.28
C MET A 197 -7.46 4.87 -22.69
N ALA A 198 -6.45 5.40 -21.98
CA ALA A 198 -5.42 4.61 -21.30
C ALA A 198 -5.94 3.92 -20.02
N VAL A 199 -6.93 4.49 -19.33
CA VAL A 199 -7.53 3.91 -18.12
C VAL A 199 -8.35 2.65 -18.44
N LEU A 200 -9.05 2.62 -19.59
CA LEU A 200 -9.87 1.49 -20.00
C LEU A 200 -9.11 0.15 -20.09
N PRO A 201 -7.99 0.02 -20.82
CA PRO A 201 -7.22 -1.22 -20.88
C PRO A 201 -6.59 -1.58 -19.53
N ILE A 202 -6.17 -0.60 -18.71
CA ILE A 202 -5.74 -0.87 -17.33
C ILE A 202 -6.89 -1.51 -16.55
N SER A 203 -8.10 -0.98 -16.69
CA SER A 203 -9.26 -1.49 -15.95
C SER A 203 -9.69 -2.90 -16.37
N LEU A 204 -9.71 -3.16 -17.68
CA LEU A 204 -9.97 -4.49 -18.23
C LEU A 204 -8.89 -5.48 -17.79
N TYR A 205 -7.62 -5.05 -17.79
CA TYR A 205 -6.52 -5.89 -17.38
C TYR A 205 -6.52 -6.12 -15.85
N ALA A 206 -6.93 -5.14 -15.05
CA ALA A 206 -7.10 -5.28 -13.59
C ALA A 206 -8.16 -6.33 -13.26
N TRP A 207 -9.26 -6.31 -14.00
CA TRP A 207 -10.32 -7.30 -13.88
C TRP A 207 -9.83 -8.70 -14.30
N ARG A 208 -9.18 -8.80 -15.47
CA ARG A 208 -8.69 -10.08 -16.01
C ARG A 208 -7.59 -10.70 -15.14
N SER A 209 -6.67 -9.89 -14.64
CA SER A 209 -5.58 -10.31 -13.75
C SER A 209 -5.99 -10.33 -12.28
N TYR A 210 -7.28 -10.15 -11.94
CA TYR A 210 -7.76 -10.24 -10.57
C TYR A 210 -7.29 -11.53 -9.84
N PRO A 211 -7.33 -12.73 -10.46
CA PRO A 211 -6.81 -13.94 -9.81
C PRO A 211 -5.32 -13.86 -9.49
N GLU A 212 -4.52 -13.20 -10.33
CA GLU A 212 -3.08 -12.98 -10.11
C GLU A 212 -2.82 -11.92 -9.03
N LEU A 213 -3.60 -10.84 -9.01
CA LEU A 213 -3.48 -9.76 -8.01
C LEU A 213 -3.84 -10.23 -6.59
N VAL A 214 -4.79 -11.16 -6.50
CA VAL A 214 -5.16 -11.83 -5.24
C VAL A 214 -4.11 -12.85 -4.81
N ARG A 215 -3.40 -13.48 -5.75
CA ARG A 215 -2.27 -14.38 -5.48
C ARG A 215 -0.99 -13.58 -5.22
N SER A 216 -0.83 -13.11 -3.99
CA SER A 216 0.37 -12.37 -3.58
C SER A 216 1.64 -13.24 -3.66
N PRO A 217 2.75 -12.78 -4.31
CA PRO A 217 4.02 -13.52 -4.37
C PRO A 217 4.65 -13.82 -3.00
N GLY A 218 4.19 -13.15 -1.93
CA GLY A 218 4.70 -13.31 -0.56
C GLY A 218 3.75 -14.02 0.42
N ARG A 219 2.54 -14.40 -0.01
CA ARG A 219 1.54 -15.14 0.80
C ARG A 219 0.67 -15.98 -0.12
N ASP A 220 1.28 -16.83 -0.92
CA ASP A 220 0.54 -17.84 -1.66
C ASP A 220 0.47 -19.11 -0.81
N PRO A 221 -0.63 -19.39 -0.09
CA PRO A 221 -0.81 -20.67 0.61
C PRO A 221 -0.72 -21.86 -0.36
N ALA A 222 -1.03 -21.69 -1.66
CA ALA A 222 -0.92 -22.76 -2.65
C ALA A 222 0.54 -23.08 -3.05
N ARG A 223 1.47 -22.13 -2.90
CA ARG A 223 2.91 -22.39 -3.07
C ARG A 223 3.48 -23.31 -1.97
N TYR A 224 2.74 -23.44 -0.88
CA TYR A 224 3.05 -24.30 0.25
C TYR A 224 2.18 -25.58 0.29
N GLU A 225 1.18 -25.73 -0.58
CA GLU A 225 0.44 -26.98 -0.74
C GLU A 225 1.31 -28.08 -1.37
N ASN A 226 2.22 -27.71 -2.28
CA ASN A 226 3.13 -28.65 -2.94
C ASN A 226 4.41 -28.97 -2.14
N LEU A 227 4.60 -28.32 -0.99
CA LEU A 227 5.62 -28.77 -0.03
C LEU A 227 4.98 -29.92 0.75
N ASN A 228 5.21 -31.14 0.26
CA ASN A 228 4.97 -32.39 0.99
C ASN A 228 5.92 -32.45 2.20
N LEU A 229 5.77 -31.53 3.14
CA LEU A 229 6.30 -31.71 4.48
C LEU A 229 5.41 -32.75 5.13
N ASP A 230 6.02 -33.85 5.53
CA ASP A 230 5.36 -34.86 6.33
C ASP A 230 4.84 -34.21 7.63
N ASP A 231 3.70 -34.66 8.13
CA ASP A 231 3.11 -34.13 9.37
C ASP A 231 4.11 -34.26 10.54
N GLN A 232 5.00 -35.25 10.47
CA GLN A 232 6.13 -35.43 11.37
C GLN A 232 7.09 -34.23 11.37
N GLN A 233 7.45 -33.70 10.20
CA GLN A 233 8.37 -32.55 10.10
C GLN A 233 7.73 -31.27 10.65
N MET A 234 6.43 -31.08 10.43
CA MET A 234 5.71 -29.94 11.00
C MET A 234 5.56 -30.06 12.52
N ALA A 235 5.37 -31.27 13.04
CA ALA A 235 5.38 -31.56 14.47
C ALA A 235 6.75 -31.24 15.10
N ASP A 236 7.85 -31.66 14.47
CA ASP A 236 9.21 -31.36 14.94
C ASP A 236 9.49 -29.85 14.98
N ILE A 237 9.05 -29.12 13.95
CA ILE A 237 9.17 -27.65 13.92
C ILE A 237 8.33 -27.01 15.02
N ARG A 238 7.09 -27.46 15.24
CA ARG A 238 6.24 -27.00 16.35
C ARG A 238 6.98 -27.20 17.68
N ASP A 239 7.50 -28.39 17.94
CA ASP A 239 8.10 -28.73 19.23
C ASP A 239 9.38 -27.93 19.50
N ARG A 240 10.19 -27.66 18.47
CA ARG A 240 11.33 -26.74 18.59
C ARG A 240 10.89 -25.33 18.95
N ILE A 241 9.84 -24.81 18.31
CA ILE A 241 9.33 -23.45 18.58
C ILE A 241 8.77 -23.36 20.00
N LEU A 242 7.93 -24.32 20.41
CA LEU A 242 7.34 -24.32 21.76
C LEU A 242 8.44 -24.39 22.83
N LYS A 243 9.46 -25.24 22.65
CA LYS A 243 10.62 -25.29 23.54
C LYS A 243 11.38 -23.96 23.62
N LEU A 244 11.59 -23.27 22.51
CA LEU A 244 12.23 -21.95 22.52
C LEU A 244 11.39 -20.90 23.26
N LEU A 245 10.07 -20.94 23.07
CA LEU A 245 9.17 -20.01 23.76
C LEU A 245 9.10 -20.30 25.26
N GLU A 246 9.09 -21.57 25.67
CA GLU A 246 9.00 -21.98 27.07
C GLU A 246 10.32 -21.81 27.83
N ASN A 247 11.47 -22.16 27.22
CA ASN A 247 12.76 -22.18 27.92
C ASN A 247 13.54 -20.87 27.84
N GLU A 248 13.39 -20.09 26.76
CA GLU A 248 14.24 -18.91 26.52
C GLU A 248 13.53 -17.59 26.79
N THR A 249 12.26 -17.60 27.25
CA THR A 249 11.44 -16.39 27.43
C THR A 249 11.46 -15.45 26.22
N LEU A 250 11.70 -16.01 25.02
CA LEU A 250 12.00 -15.24 23.81
C LEU A 250 10.85 -14.27 23.45
N TYR A 251 9.62 -14.64 23.83
CA TYR A 251 8.44 -13.79 23.66
C TYR A 251 8.52 -12.47 24.44
N LEU A 252 9.40 -12.32 25.44
CA LEU A 252 9.64 -11.08 26.15
C LEU A 252 10.42 -10.06 25.33
N ASP A 253 11.16 -10.46 24.28
CA ASP A 253 11.83 -9.51 23.37
C ASP A 253 10.75 -8.71 22.61
N PRO A 254 10.59 -7.39 22.86
CA PRO A 254 9.62 -6.58 22.16
C PRO A 254 9.86 -6.55 20.64
N ASP A 255 11.11 -6.67 20.21
CA ASP A 255 11.52 -6.67 18.82
C ASP A 255 11.52 -8.07 18.18
N LEU A 256 10.92 -9.07 18.84
CA LEU A 256 10.77 -10.41 18.26
C LEU A 256 9.88 -10.36 17.01
N ASP A 257 10.46 -10.75 15.87
CA ASP A 257 9.73 -10.97 14.63
C ASP A 257 9.87 -12.43 14.15
N LEU A 258 9.10 -12.78 13.11
CA LEU A 258 9.12 -14.12 12.53
C LEU A 258 10.52 -14.53 12.03
N GLY A 259 11.33 -13.56 11.59
CA GLY A 259 12.68 -13.80 11.09
C GLY A 259 13.64 -14.17 12.22
N LYS A 260 13.58 -13.45 13.34
CA LYS A 260 14.35 -13.77 14.55
C LYS A 260 13.97 -15.15 15.11
N LEU A 261 12.67 -15.43 15.26
CA LEU A 261 12.23 -16.74 15.76
C LEU A 261 12.66 -17.89 14.83
N ALA A 262 12.59 -17.67 13.53
CA ALA A 262 13.06 -18.61 12.52
C ALA A 262 14.57 -18.87 12.63
N ALA A 263 15.37 -17.82 12.83
CA ALA A 263 16.81 -17.95 13.05
C ALA A 263 17.12 -18.74 14.33
N SER A 264 16.45 -18.41 15.46
CA SER A 264 16.61 -19.14 16.72
C SER A 264 16.19 -20.61 16.61
N ALA A 265 15.12 -20.89 15.86
CA ALA A 265 14.66 -22.26 15.59
C ALA A 265 15.52 -23.01 14.57
N SER A 266 16.47 -22.34 13.91
CA SER A 266 17.21 -22.87 12.76
C SER A 266 16.28 -23.42 11.66
N VAL A 267 15.15 -22.74 11.44
CA VAL A 267 14.12 -23.12 10.47
C VAL A 267 13.85 -21.93 9.55
N PRO A 268 13.83 -22.11 8.22
CA PRO A 268 13.43 -21.04 7.30
C PRO A 268 12.07 -20.42 7.66
N SER A 269 11.97 -19.08 7.69
CA SER A 269 10.76 -18.37 8.13
C SER A 269 9.48 -18.75 7.39
N HIS A 270 9.61 -19.22 6.14
CA HIS A 270 8.46 -19.69 5.36
C HIS A 270 7.89 -21.01 5.88
N LEU A 271 8.73 -21.94 6.35
CA LEU A 271 8.28 -23.18 6.99
C LEU A 271 7.60 -22.87 8.32
N LEU A 272 8.18 -21.96 9.10
CA LEU A 272 7.60 -21.50 10.37
C LEU A 272 6.19 -20.92 10.17
N SER A 273 6.03 -20.04 9.18
CA SER A 273 4.73 -19.49 8.79
C SER A 273 3.75 -20.59 8.37
N MET A 274 4.22 -21.62 7.66
CA MET A 274 3.38 -22.73 7.24
C MET A 274 2.93 -23.56 8.45
N THR A 275 3.84 -23.95 9.32
CA THR A 275 3.54 -24.71 10.55
C THR A 275 2.51 -23.98 11.41
N PHE A 276 2.64 -22.66 11.59
CA PHE A 276 1.64 -21.90 12.34
C PHE A 276 0.25 -21.96 11.70
N ASN A 277 0.15 -21.70 10.40
CA ASN A 277 -1.16 -21.58 9.75
C ASN A 277 -1.82 -22.95 9.48
N ARG A 278 -1.07 -23.92 8.95
CA ARG A 278 -1.61 -25.25 8.56
C ARG A 278 -1.70 -26.20 9.73
N TYR A 279 -0.66 -26.30 10.54
CA TYR A 279 -0.56 -27.33 11.58
C TYR A 279 -1.12 -26.85 12.93
N MET A 280 -0.79 -25.62 13.34
CA MET A 280 -1.23 -25.07 14.63
C MET A 280 -2.52 -24.24 14.57
N GLY A 281 -3.07 -23.96 13.38
CA GLY A 281 -4.27 -23.14 13.21
C GLY A 281 -4.14 -21.69 13.74
N THR A 282 -2.93 -21.16 13.80
CA THR A 282 -2.61 -19.84 14.37
C THR A 282 -1.70 -19.02 13.45
N ASN A 283 -1.34 -17.81 13.87
CA ASN A 283 -0.31 -17.02 13.21
C ASN A 283 0.69 -16.49 14.25
N PHE A 284 1.89 -16.09 13.78
CA PHE A 284 2.97 -15.63 14.66
C PHE A 284 2.53 -14.55 15.67
N PRO A 285 1.87 -13.44 15.27
CA PRO A 285 1.43 -12.44 16.24
C PRO A 285 0.47 -13.00 17.29
N ARG A 286 -0.46 -13.87 16.91
CA ARG A 286 -1.43 -14.49 17.83
C ARG A 286 -0.73 -15.41 18.82
N LEU A 287 0.20 -16.24 18.37
CA LEU A 287 0.96 -17.15 19.22
C LEU A 287 1.78 -16.37 20.26
N ILE A 288 2.63 -15.44 19.81
CA ILE A 288 3.51 -14.67 20.70
C ILE A 288 2.70 -13.82 21.69
N ASN A 289 1.65 -13.13 21.23
CA ASN A 289 0.83 -12.33 22.14
C ASN A 289 0.08 -13.19 23.16
N GLY A 290 -0.23 -14.46 22.85
CA GLY A 290 -0.77 -15.40 23.82
C GLY A 290 0.20 -15.65 24.99
N TYR A 291 1.45 -15.99 24.69
CA TYR A 291 2.51 -16.15 25.72
C TYR A 291 2.74 -14.87 26.53
N ARG A 292 2.78 -13.71 25.85
CA ARG A 292 2.91 -12.42 26.53
C ARG A 292 1.74 -12.11 27.46
N VAL A 293 0.50 -12.48 27.10
CA VAL A 293 -0.65 -12.32 27.99
C VAL A 293 -0.54 -13.26 29.20
N GLN A 294 -0.12 -14.51 29.00
CA GLN A 294 0.09 -15.44 30.11
C GLN A 294 1.14 -14.93 31.11
N GLU A 295 2.25 -14.38 30.61
CA GLU A 295 3.24 -13.76 31.48
C GLU A 295 2.69 -12.52 32.19
N ALA A 296 1.95 -11.67 31.49
CA ALA A 296 1.29 -10.53 32.14
C ALA A 296 0.33 -10.98 33.24
N CYS A 297 -0.44 -12.06 33.05
CA CYS A 297 -1.28 -12.63 34.10
C CYS A 297 -0.48 -13.08 35.32
N ARG A 298 0.68 -13.71 35.10
CA ARG A 298 1.62 -14.12 36.16
C ARG A 298 2.13 -12.90 36.94
N LEU A 299 2.64 -11.90 36.23
CA LEU A 299 3.16 -10.66 36.82
C LEU A 299 2.07 -9.85 37.55
N LEU A 300 0.82 -9.90 37.09
CA LEU A 300 -0.31 -9.25 37.77
C LEU A 300 -0.67 -9.93 39.10
N HIS A 301 -0.36 -11.21 39.29
CA HIS A 301 -0.61 -11.96 40.53
C HIS A 301 0.61 -12.04 41.45
N ASP A 302 1.80 -11.68 40.96
CA ASP A 302 3.04 -11.67 41.73
C ASP A 302 3.03 -10.60 42.85
N PRO A 303 3.08 -10.98 44.14
CA PRO A 303 3.10 -10.05 45.27
C PRO A 303 4.22 -9.00 45.18
N ASP A 304 5.39 -9.39 44.68
CA ASP A 304 6.57 -8.51 44.59
C ASP A 304 6.35 -7.43 43.53
N LYS A 305 5.46 -7.67 42.56
CA LYS A 305 5.11 -6.74 41.49
C LYS A 305 3.79 -6.01 41.75
N ALA A 306 3.20 -6.11 42.95
CA ALA A 306 1.93 -5.44 43.27
C ALA A 306 1.97 -3.91 43.06
N HIS A 307 3.13 -3.29 43.27
CA HIS A 307 3.36 -1.86 43.10
C HIS A 307 3.56 -1.43 41.63
N TYR A 308 3.72 -2.37 40.69
CA TYR A 308 3.93 -2.06 39.28
C TYR A 308 2.64 -1.54 38.65
N THR A 309 2.74 -0.52 37.79
CA THR A 309 1.59 -0.06 37.00
C THR A 309 1.22 -1.12 35.95
N ILE A 310 -0.02 -1.11 35.46
CA ILE A 310 -0.45 -1.99 34.36
C ILE A 310 0.43 -1.78 33.11
N ALA A 311 0.87 -0.54 32.86
CA ALA A 311 1.77 -0.23 31.76
C ALA A 311 3.16 -0.87 31.95
N ALA A 312 3.72 -0.81 33.15
CA ALA A 312 4.99 -1.48 33.45
C ALA A 312 4.89 -2.99 33.23
N ILE A 313 3.80 -3.62 33.69
CA ILE A 313 3.55 -5.05 33.47
C ILE A 313 3.44 -5.39 31.97
N ALA A 314 2.76 -4.55 31.19
CA ALA A 314 2.65 -4.77 29.75
C ALA A 314 4.02 -4.76 29.05
N PHE A 315 4.90 -3.83 29.43
CA PHE A 315 6.24 -3.75 28.87
C PHE A 315 7.16 -4.89 29.34
N GLU A 316 7.09 -5.26 30.63
CA GLU A 316 7.80 -6.43 31.17
C GLU A 316 7.37 -7.74 30.49
N ALA A 317 6.09 -7.84 30.13
CA ALA A 317 5.57 -8.95 29.34
C ALA A 317 5.91 -8.87 27.83
N GLY A 318 6.74 -7.94 27.39
CA GLY A 318 7.25 -7.84 26.02
C GLY A 318 6.36 -7.09 25.02
N PHE A 319 5.30 -6.39 25.44
CA PHE A 319 4.50 -5.60 24.51
C PHE A 319 5.14 -4.24 24.19
N ASN A 320 5.19 -3.87 22.91
CA ASN A 320 5.64 -2.54 22.47
C ASN A 320 4.60 -1.41 22.65
N SER A 321 3.36 -1.74 23.01
CA SER A 321 2.27 -0.77 23.10
C SER A 321 1.19 -1.22 24.07
N LEU A 322 0.82 -0.32 24.97
CA LEU A 322 -0.28 -0.51 25.92
C LEU A 322 -1.62 -0.77 25.22
N SER A 323 -1.85 -0.16 24.04
CA SER A 323 -3.08 -0.38 23.28
C SER A 323 -3.18 -1.82 22.76
N VAL A 324 -2.06 -2.36 22.25
CA VAL A 324 -2.01 -3.75 21.75
C VAL A 324 -2.17 -4.72 22.92
N PHE A 325 -1.48 -4.46 24.04
CA PHE A 325 -1.62 -5.22 25.27
C PHE A 325 -3.08 -5.29 25.74
N ASN A 326 -3.74 -4.14 25.96
CA ASN A 326 -5.11 -4.12 26.47
C ASN A 326 -6.09 -4.87 25.56
N GLN A 327 -5.92 -4.74 24.23
CA GLN A 327 -6.75 -5.44 23.25
C GLN A 327 -6.57 -6.96 23.34
N HIS A 328 -5.32 -7.44 23.37
CA HIS A 328 -5.03 -8.86 23.43
C HIS A 328 -5.36 -9.45 24.79
N PHE A 329 -5.03 -8.76 25.89
CA PHE A 329 -5.33 -9.21 27.24
C PHE A 329 -6.82 -9.45 27.41
N LYS A 330 -7.66 -8.44 27.14
CA LYS A 330 -9.12 -8.59 27.26
C LYS A 330 -9.68 -9.67 26.34
N LYS A 331 -9.10 -9.85 25.16
CA LYS A 331 -9.53 -10.87 24.22
C LYS A 331 -9.26 -12.29 24.72
N GLU A 332 -8.10 -12.51 25.35
CA GLU A 332 -7.69 -13.84 25.83
C GLU A 332 -8.25 -14.15 27.24
N THR A 333 -8.38 -13.15 28.12
CA THR A 333 -8.84 -13.33 29.51
C THR A 333 -10.31 -12.97 29.74
N GLY A 334 -10.96 -12.29 28.80
CA GLY A 334 -12.34 -11.81 28.91
C GLY A 334 -12.51 -10.51 29.70
N VAL A 335 -11.52 -10.11 30.51
CA VAL A 335 -11.58 -8.94 31.41
C VAL A 335 -10.41 -7.97 31.18
N THR A 336 -10.51 -6.75 31.71
CA THR A 336 -9.39 -5.80 31.60
C THR A 336 -8.28 -6.16 32.59
N PRO A 337 -7.01 -5.79 32.33
CA PRO A 337 -5.89 -6.04 33.24
C PRO A 337 -6.12 -5.48 34.66
N SER A 338 -6.79 -4.34 34.77
CA SER A 338 -7.12 -3.72 36.06
C SER A 338 -8.17 -4.51 36.85
N VAL A 339 -9.12 -5.14 36.15
CA VAL A 339 -10.11 -6.03 36.78
C VAL A 339 -9.42 -7.32 37.20
N TYR A 340 -8.66 -7.94 36.29
CA TYR A 340 -7.92 -9.17 36.54
C TYR A 340 -6.97 -9.08 37.75
N ARG A 341 -6.38 -7.91 38.01
CA ARG A 341 -5.54 -7.67 39.20
C ARG A 341 -6.32 -7.65 40.51
N LYS A 342 -7.58 -7.19 40.48
CA LYS A 342 -8.42 -7.08 41.67
C LYS A 342 -9.00 -8.42 42.11
N ASP A 343 -9.14 -9.34 41.16
CA ASP A 343 -9.64 -10.71 41.40
C ASP A 343 -8.54 -11.65 41.96
N ARG A 344 -7.56 -11.08 42.70
CA ARG A 344 -6.37 -11.75 43.25
C ARG A 344 -6.68 -12.71 44.38
#